data_AF-A0A0C1CGB2-F1
#
_entry.id   AF-A0A0C1CGB2-F1
#
_cell.length_a   1.000
_cell.length_b   1.000
_cell.length_c   1.000
_cell.angle_alpha   90.00
_cell.angle_beta   90.00
_cell.angle_gamma   90.00
#
_symmetry.space_group_name_H-M   'P 1'
#
loop_
_entity.id
_entity.type
_entity.pdbx_description
1 polymer ?
#
loop_
_entity_poly.entity_id
_entity_poly.type
_entity_poly.pdbx_seq_one_letter_code
_entity_poly.pdbx_strand_id
1 'polypeptide(L)'
;MNELLKQTLNEYFSDFKKYHLIILICFAALIALLQILQTYILSTKIEKFKAQLKKSEIRFSKYNELQISALRKIYHQLATFQLANNLIFNTDLNSFGHTKYKTRINEWIRIYVECSSEFAREKILLTQEIKTLFSQTISDFEDVKKILIDEKHNLDYYEMEHSGNWNLMYDLEEDELYSIGLKIGKLKEKSSINNSDVHIRLLREKIEEVFQKME
;
A
#
# COMPACT_ATOMS: atom_id res chain seq x y z
N MET A 1 54.36 56.19 -64.00
CA MET A 1 54.69 55.76 -62.62
C MET A 1 53.49 55.83 -61.69
N ASN A 2 52.77 56.96 -61.61
CA ASN A 2 51.56 57.10 -60.78
C ASN A 2 50.36 56.22 -61.22
N GLU A 3 50.13 56.02 -62.52
CA GLU A 3 49.03 55.14 -62.98
C GLU A 3 49.29 53.66 -62.69
N LEU A 4 50.54 53.21 -62.93
CA LEU A 4 50.99 51.86 -62.61
C LEU A 4 50.82 51.56 -61.11
N LEU A 5 51.26 52.49 -60.25
CA LEU A 5 51.07 52.41 -58.80
C LEU A 5 49.59 52.33 -58.40
N LYS A 6 48.71 53.13 -59.01
CA LYS A 6 47.26 53.13 -58.73
C LYS A 6 46.58 51.83 -59.16
N GLN A 7 46.99 51.29 -60.30
CA GLN A 7 46.44 50.06 -60.88
C GLN A 7 46.85 48.85 -60.04
N THR A 8 48.13 48.77 -59.64
CA THR A 8 48.62 47.71 -58.74
C THR A 8 48.00 47.81 -57.34
N LEU A 9 47.79 49.03 -56.81
CA LEU A 9 47.10 49.22 -55.53
C LEU A 9 45.64 48.74 -55.59
N ASN A 10 44.93 49.08 -56.66
CA ASN A 10 43.53 48.67 -56.84
C ASN A 10 43.37 47.15 -57.03
N GLU A 11 44.29 46.51 -57.73
CA GLU A 11 44.36 45.04 -57.80
C GLU A 11 44.58 44.44 -56.40
N TYR A 12 45.55 44.97 -55.64
CA TYR A 12 45.83 44.51 -54.27
C TYR A 12 44.63 44.68 -53.33
N PHE A 13 43.93 45.83 -53.39
CA PHE A 13 42.73 46.09 -52.57
C PHE A 13 41.51 45.27 -53.02
N SER A 14 41.37 45.03 -54.32
CA SER A 14 40.34 44.15 -54.89
C SER A 14 40.54 42.70 -54.43
N ASP A 15 41.77 42.21 -54.50
CA ASP A 15 42.12 40.88 -54.04
C ASP A 15 41.95 40.75 -52.54
N PHE A 16 42.40 41.75 -51.76
CA PHE A 16 42.19 41.78 -50.31
C PHE A 16 40.69 41.74 -49.93
N LYS A 17 39.83 42.50 -50.62
CA LYS A 17 38.37 42.44 -50.43
C LYS A 17 37.78 41.07 -50.77
N LYS A 18 38.23 40.44 -51.86
CA LYS A 18 37.80 39.08 -52.24
C LYS A 18 38.20 38.06 -51.17
N TYR A 19 39.43 38.10 -50.68
CA TYR A 19 39.88 37.20 -49.60
C TYR A 19 39.06 37.40 -48.33
N HIS A 20 38.82 38.65 -47.92
CA HIS A 20 38.02 38.94 -46.74
C HIS A 20 36.57 38.44 -46.88
N LEU A 21 35.96 38.60 -48.07
CA LEU A 21 34.62 38.08 -48.37
C LEU A 21 34.57 36.55 -48.29
N ILE A 22 35.56 35.85 -48.84
CA ILE A 22 35.65 34.38 -48.78
C ILE A 22 35.81 33.87 -47.34
N ILE A 23 36.66 34.55 -46.55
CA ILE A 23 36.85 34.22 -45.13
C ILE A 23 35.53 34.40 -44.36
N LEU A 24 34.78 35.47 -44.64
CA LEU A 24 33.50 35.75 -43.98
C LEU A 24 32.42 34.73 -44.35
N ILE A 25 32.37 34.30 -45.62
CA ILE A 25 31.48 33.22 -46.08
C ILE A 25 31.86 31.89 -45.40
N CYS A 26 33.15 31.56 -45.30
CA CYS A 26 33.59 30.36 -44.59
C CYS A 26 33.20 30.39 -43.11
N PHE A 27 33.36 31.52 -42.43
CA PHE A 27 32.96 31.68 -41.03
C PHE A 27 31.44 31.51 -40.84
N ALA A 28 30.64 32.14 -41.72
CA ALA A 28 29.19 32.00 -41.68
C ALA A 28 28.74 30.53 -41.90
N ALA A 29 29.36 29.83 -42.85
CA ALA A 29 29.10 28.42 -43.10
C ALA A 29 29.48 27.55 -41.90
N LEU A 30 30.61 27.82 -41.25
CA LEU A 30 31.09 27.08 -40.08
C LEU A 30 30.17 27.27 -38.86
N ILE A 31 29.70 28.51 -38.62
CA ILE A 31 28.74 28.81 -37.55
C ILE A 31 27.40 28.08 -37.82
N ALA A 32 26.90 28.12 -39.05
CA ALA A 32 25.68 27.41 -39.43
C ALA A 32 25.80 25.90 -39.18
N LEU A 33 26.94 25.30 -39.52
CA LEU A 33 27.20 23.87 -39.32
C LEU A 33 27.27 23.50 -37.83
N LEU A 34 27.92 24.33 -37.01
CA LEU A 34 27.94 24.17 -35.55
C LEU A 34 26.53 24.26 -34.93
N GLN A 35 25.69 25.18 -35.41
CA GLN A 35 24.31 25.32 -34.94
C GLN A 35 23.46 24.09 -35.29
N ILE A 36 23.61 23.53 -36.50
CA ILE A 36 22.94 22.29 -36.89
C ILE A 36 23.36 21.13 -35.98
N LEU A 37 24.67 21.00 -35.73
CA LEU A 37 25.22 19.94 -34.88
C LEU A 37 24.73 20.07 -33.42
N GLN A 38 24.74 21.29 -32.87
CA GLN A 38 24.19 21.56 -31.54
C GLN A 38 22.71 21.22 -31.46
N THR A 39 21.91 21.63 -32.45
CA THR A 39 20.48 21.35 -32.51
C THR A 39 20.21 19.85 -32.55
N TYR A 40 20.99 19.09 -33.32
CA TYR A 40 20.88 17.63 -33.39
C TYR A 40 21.20 16.95 -32.05
N ILE A 41 22.27 17.36 -31.38
CA ILE A 41 22.66 16.84 -30.05
C ILE A 41 21.62 17.20 -28.99
N LEU A 42 21.07 18.42 -29.02
CA LEU A 42 20.02 18.87 -28.11
C LEU A 42 18.72 18.10 -28.33
N SER A 43 18.31 17.92 -29.58
CA SER A 43 17.11 17.17 -29.93
C SER A 43 17.19 15.73 -29.42
N THR A 44 18.30 15.03 -29.70
CA THR A 44 18.50 13.66 -29.23
C THR A 44 18.57 13.54 -27.70
N LYS A 45 19.14 14.53 -27.00
CA LYS A 45 19.08 14.58 -25.53
C LYS A 45 17.65 14.77 -25.02
N ILE A 46 16.89 15.69 -25.61
CA ILE A 46 15.49 15.95 -25.24
C ILE A 46 14.63 14.70 -25.42
N GLU A 47 14.80 13.97 -26.53
CA GLU A 47 14.06 12.73 -26.76
C GLU A 47 14.38 11.65 -25.71
N LYS A 48 15.67 11.49 -25.36
CA LYS A 48 16.07 10.58 -24.29
C LYS A 48 15.46 10.98 -22.95
N PHE A 49 15.45 12.26 -22.62
CA PHE A 49 14.80 12.77 -21.41
C PHE A 49 13.29 12.52 -21.42
N LYS A 50 12.60 12.79 -22.53
CA LYS A 50 11.16 12.50 -22.68
C LYS A 50 10.87 11.01 -22.50
N ALA A 51 11.68 10.13 -23.09
CA ALA A 51 11.51 8.69 -22.94
C ALA A 51 11.73 8.23 -21.48
N GLN A 52 12.73 8.80 -20.80
CA GLN A 52 12.97 8.53 -19.37
C GLN A 52 11.83 9.02 -18.49
N LEU A 53 11.33 10.23 -18.73
CA LEU A 53 10.18 10.80 -18.02
C LEU A 53 8.95 9.92 -18.20
N LYS A 54 8.60 9.56 -19.44
CA LYS A 54 7.47 8.67 -19.72
C LYS A 54 7.62 7.31 -19.04
N LYS A 55 8.81 6.73 -19.03
CA LYS A 55 9.10 5.47 -18.32
C LYS A 55 8.95 5.62 -16.81
N SER A 56 9.39 6.75 -16.24
CA SER A 56 9.24 7.06 -14.82
C SER A 56 7.77 7.25 -14.44
N GLU A 57 7.03 7.99 -15.25
CA GLU A 57 5.59 8.22 -15.11
C GLU A 57 4.80 6.90 -15.13
N ILE A 58 5.07 6.02 -16.11
CA ILE A 58 4.44 4.70 -16.18
C ILE A 58 4.75 3.86 -14.93
N ARG A 59 5.99 3.89 -14.44
CA ARG A 59 6.38 3.16 -13.22
C ARG A 59 5.68 3.72 -11.99
N PHE A 60 5.59 5.03 -11.87
CA PHE A 60 4.88 5.71 -10.79
C PHE A 60 3.39 5.37 -10.80
N SER A 61 2.74 5.47 -11.96
CA SER A 61 1.33 5.08 -12.13
C SER A 61 1.09 3.62 -11.74
N LYS A 62 1.94 2.70 -12.20
CA LYS A 62 1.82 1.27 -11.87
C LYS A 62 2.06 1.00 -10.38
N TYR A 63 3.01 1.69 -9.77
CA TYR A 63 3.25 1.57 -8.33
C TYR A 63 2.05 2.04 -7.52
N ASN A 64 1.47 3.19 -7.86
CA ASN A 64 0.27 3.70 -7.20
C ASN A 64 -0.93 2.76 -7.38
N GLU A 65 -1.11 2.20 -8.57
CA GLU A 65 -2.18 1.21 -8.82
C GLU A 65 -2.01 -0.04 -7.94
N LEU A 66 -0.79 -0.57 -7.83
CA LEU A 66 -0.48 -1.70 -6.95
C LEU A 66 -0.70 -1.35 -5.48
N GLN A 67 -0.28 -0.15 -5.06
CA GLN A 67 -0.48 0.33 -3.70
C GLN A 67 -1.96 0.49 -3.34
N ILE A 68 -2.76 1.07 -4.25
CA ILE A 68 -4.22 1.19 -4.10
C ILE A 68 -4.87 -0.19 -3.98
N SER A 69 -4.46 -1.14 -4.83
CA SER A 69 -4.94 -2.53 -4.79
C SER A 69 -4.63 -3.19 -3.44
N ALA A 70 -3.38 -3.08 -2.98
CA ALA A 70 -2.94 -3.60 -1.68
C ALA A 70 -3.73 -3.01 -0.51
N LEU A 71 -3.85 -1.68 -0.46
CA LEU A 71 -4.61 -0.98 0.58
C LEU A 71 -6.08 -1.40 0.58
N ARG A 72 -6.69 -1.59 -0.59
CA ARG A 72 -8.09 -2.03 -0.72
C ARG A 72 -8.29 -3.44 -0.17
N LYS A 73 -7.38 -4.37 -0.49
CA LYS A 73 -7.44 -5.75 0.04
C LYS A 73 -7.33 -5.75 1.55
N ILE A 74 -6.36 -5.04 2.11
CA ILE A 74 -6.16 -4.94 3.56
C ILE A 74 -7.38 -4.30 4.23
N TYR A 75 -7.92 -3.22 3.67
CA TYR A 75 -9.13 -2.57 4.18
C TYR A 75 -10.32 -3.54 4.25
N HIS A 76 -10.53 -4.33 3.19
CA HIS A 76 -11.59 -5.32 3.16
C HIS A 76 -11.39 -6.41 4.24
N GLN A 77 -10.15 -6.90 4.40
CA GLN A 77 -9.83 -7.87 5.45
C GLN A 77 -10.08 -7.30 6.86
N LEU A 78 -9.72 -6.05 7.11
CA LEU A 78 -9.98 -5.37 8.39
C LEU A 78 -11.47 -5.21 8.66
N ALA A 79 -12.27 -4.90 7.63
CA ALA A 79 -13.72 -4.81 7.77
C ALA A 79 -14.34 -6.18 8.11
N THR A 80 -13.94 -7.24 7.40
CA THR A 80 -14.36 -8.62 7.70
C THR A 80 -13.97 -9.02 9.11
N PHE A 81 -12.77 -8.64 9.54
CA PHE A 81 -12.29 -8.93 10.89
C PHE A 81 -13.07 -8.18 11.97
N GLN A 82 -13.42 -6.92 11.74
CA GLN A 82 -14.28 -6.15 12.63
C GLN A 82 -15.67 -6.80 12.78
N LEU A 83 -16.22 -7.34 11.69
CA LEU A 83 -17.47 -8.10 11.75
C LEU A 83 -17.30 -9.36 12.59
N ALA A 84 -16.19 -10.09 12.43
CA ALA A 84 -15.89 -11.26 13.25
C ALA A 84 -15.77 -10.91 14.76
N ASN A 85 -15.10 -9.80 15.09
CA ASN A 85 -15.06 -9.26 16.45
C ASN A 85 -16.46 -9.01 17.00
N ASN A 86 -17.30 -8.30 16.23
CA ASN A 86 -18.67 -8.00 16.64
C ASN A 86 -19.53 -9.26 16.80
N LEU A 87 -19.30 -10.28 15.98
CA LEU A 87 -20.02 -11.54 16.08
C LEU A 87 -19.62 -12.35 17.32
N ILE A 88 -18.37 -12.29 17.78
CA ILE A 88 -17.99 -12.99 19.02
C ILE A 88 -18.37 -12.18 20.25
N PHE A 89 -18.04 -10.89 20.24
CA PHE A 89 -18.11 -10.08 21.45
C PHE A 89 -19.46 -9.33 21.52
N ASN A 90 -19.98 -8.77 20.45
CA ASN A 90 -21.10 -7.81 20.51
C ASN A 90 -22.47 -8.37 20.09
N THR A 91 -22.65 -9.69 19.99
CA THR A 91 -23.96 -10.30 19.65
C THR A 91 -24.83 -10.51 20.89
N ASP A 92 -26.13 -10.29 20.75
CA ASP A 92 -27.13 -10.62 21.78
C ASP A 92 -27.09 -12.10 22.16
N LEU A 93 -27.01 -12.34 23.47
CA LEU A 93 -26.83 -13.67 24.09
C LEU A 93 -28.00 -14.62 23.82
N ASN A 94 -29.16 -14.10 23.40
CA ASN A 94 -30.42 -14.84 23.28
C ASN A 94 -30.48 -15.86 22.11
N SER A 95 -29.42 -16.04 21.32
CA SER A 95 -29.37 -17.02 20.22
C SER A 95 -28.06 -17.81 20.14
N PHE A 96 -27.27 -17.74 21.22
CA PHE A 96 -25.83 -17.90 21.20
C PHE A 96 -25.35 -19.17 21.93
N GLY A 97 -25.78 -20.33 21.43
CA GLY A 97 -25.37 -21.62 21.99
C GLY A 97 -23.92 -22.04 21.67
N HIS A 98 -23.42 -23.03 22.37
CA HIS A 98 -22.05 -23.55 22.39
C HIS A 98 -21.55 -23.93 20.99
N THR A 99 -22.38 -24.54 20.15
CA THR A 99 -21.98 -24.94 18.78
C THR A 99 -21.71 -23.70 17.94
N LYS A 100 -22.58 -22.70 18.04
CA LYS A 100 -22.41 -21.42 17.33
C LYS A 100 -21.21 -20.66 17.88
N TYR A 101 -21.02 -20.64 19.21
CA TYR A 101 -19.87 -19.98 19.82
C TYR A 101 -18.55 -20.57 19.34
N LYS A 102 -18.41 -21.89 19.42
CA LYS A 102 -17.24 -22.63 18.92
C LYS A 102 -17.00 -22.41 17.42
N THR A 103 -18.07 -22.40 16.63
CA THR A 103 -17.99 -22.11 15.19
C THR A 103 -17.45 -20.70 14.94
N ARG A 104 -17.96 -19.69 15.67
CA ARG A 104 -17.50 -18.30 15.54
C ARG A 104 -16.05 -18.13 15.99
N ILE A 105 -15.61 -18.83 17.04
CA ILE A 105 -14.19 -18.85 17.44
C ILE A 105 -13.31 -19.35 16.28
N ASN A 106 -13.67 -20.48 15.67
CA ASN A 106 -12.92 -21.02 14.53
C ASN A 106 -12.93 -20.06 13.33
N GLU A 107 -14.07 -19.46 13.02
CA GLU A 107 -14.19 -18.47 11.95
C GLU A 107 -13.32 -17.24 12.21
N TRP A 108 -13.33 -16.72 13.43
CA TRP A 108 -12.48 -15.59 13.81
C TRP A 108 -11.00 -15.92 13.67
N ILE A 109 -10.56 -17.09 14.13
CA ILE A 109 -9.16 -17.54 14.00
C ILE A 109 -8.78 -17.65 12.52
N ARG A 110 -9.67 -18.17 11.68
CA ARG A 110 -9.46 -18.24 10.23
C ARG A 110 -9.29 -16.85 9.61
N ILE A 111 -10.20 -15.91 9.91
CA ILE A 111 -10.14 -14.55 9.37
C ILE A 111 -8.89 -13.82 9.86
N TYR A 112 -8.48 -14.04 11.11
CA TYR A 112 -7.20 -13.52 11.63
C TYR A 112 -6.01 -13.96 10.77
N VAL A 113 -5.91 -15.27 10.48
CA VAL A 113 -4.82 -15.82 9.68
C VAL A 113 -4.84 -15.27 8.26
N GLU A 114 -6.03 -15.19 7.64
CA GLU A 114 -6.22 -14.60 6.31
C GLU A 114 -5.77 -13.13 6.27
N CYS A 115 -6.19 -12.33 7.25
CA CYS A 115 -5.80 -10.92 7.38
C CYS A 115 -4.29 -10.74 7.59
N SER A 116 -3.69 -11.50 8.50
CA SER A 116 -2.25 -11.44 8.78
C SER A 116 -1.41 -11.87 7.57
N SER A 117 -1.85 -12.91 6.85
CA SER A 117 -1.19 -13.39 5.63
C SER A 117 -1.25 -12.38 4.50
N GLU A 118 -2.43 -11.79 4.28
CA GLU A 118 -2.65 -10.74 3.30
C GLU A 118 -1.74 -9.54 3.55
N PHE A 119 -1.66 -9.08 4.80
CA PHE A 119 -0.76 -8.00 5.17
C PHE A 119 0.71 -8.36 4.95
N ALA A 120 1.14 -9.55 5.36
CA ALA A 120 2.54 -9.98 5.17
C ALA A 120 2.95 -9.94 3.70
N ARG A 121 2.05 -10.35 2.79
CA ARG A 121 2.27 -10.31 1.34
C ARG A 121 2.34 -8.89 0.80
N GLU A 122 1.41 -8.04 1.18
CA GLU A 122 1.26 -6.70 0.61
C GLU A 122 2.12 -5.65 1.33
N LYS A 123 2.78 -6.02 2.46
CA LYS A 123 3.57 -5.14 3.33
C LYS A 123 4.55 -4.24 2.57
N ILE A 124 5.17 -4.71 1.50
CA ILE A 124 6.16 -3.94 0.74
C ILE A 124 5.58 -2.67 0.11
N LEU A 125 4.28 -2.67 -0.22
CA LEU A 125 3.58 -1.57 -0.88
C LEU A 125 3.02 -0.53 0.10
N LEU A 126 3.11 -0.80 1.41
CA LEU A 126 2.50 0.04 2.45
C LEU A 126 3.45 1.12 2.97
N THR A 127 2.86 2.23 3.41
CA THR A 127 3.59 3.30 4.10
C THR A 127 4.10 2.82 5.46
N GLN A 128 5.15 3.47 5.98
CA GLN A 128 5.75 3.10 7.27
C GLN A 128 4.76 3.28 8.44
N GLU A 129 3.88 4.29 8.35
CA GLU A 129 2.83 4.53 9.34
C GLU A 129 1.85 3.36 9.40
N ILE A 130 1.31 2.91 8.25
CA ILE A 130 0.39 1.77 8.16
C ILE A 130 1.07 0.49 8.67
N LYS A 131 2.36 0.28 8.34
CA LYS A 131 3.12 -0.88 8.84
C LYS A 131 3.21 -0.90 10.36
N THR A 132 3.42 0.26 10.97
CA THR A 132 3.57 0.41 12.42
C THR A 132 2.23 0.14 13.11
N LEU A 133 1.16 0.80 12.65
CA LEU A 133 -0.19 0.59 13.16
C LEU A 133 -0.62 -0.87 13.04
N PHE A 134 -0.42 -1.48 11.86
CA PHE A 134 -0.78 -2.89 11.66
C PHE A 134 0.00 -3.84 12.57
N SER A 135 1.28 -3.56 12.83
CA SER A 135 2.08 -4.38 13.75
C SER A 135 1.56 -4.30 15.19
N GLN A 136 1.10 -3.13 15.62
CA GLN A 136 0.44 -2.96 16.92
C GLN A 136 -0.89 -3.72 16.95
N THR A 137 -1.72 -3.54 15.92
CA THR A 137 -3.00 -4.23 15.79
C THR A 137 -2.85 -5.76 15.83
N ILE A 138 -1.88 -6.31 15.11
CA ILE A 138 -1.60 -7.75 15.11
C ILE A 138 -1.11 -8.25 16.46
N SER A 139 -0.33 -7.46 17.20
CA SER A 139 0.12 -7.83 18.53
C SER A 139 -1.07 -8.05 19.47
N ASP A 140 -2.03 -7.12 19.47
CA ASP A 140 -3.25 -7.30 20.28
C ASP A 140 -4.06 -8.51 19.82
N PHE A 141 -4.16 -8.71 18.51
CA PHE A 141 -4.90 -9.85 17.96
C PHE A 141 -4.25 -11.19 18.25
N GLU A 142 -2.92 -11.30 18.32
CA GLU A 142 -2.25 -12.53 18.74
C GLU A 142 -2.61 -12.90 20.17
N ASP A 143 -2.77 -11.91 21.05
CA ASP A 143 -3.22 -12.17 22.41
C ASP A 143 -4.68 -12.62 22.43
N VAL A 144 -5.57 -11.97 21.66
CA VAL A 144 -6.96 -12.43 21.50
C VAL A 144 -7.01 -13.85 20.93
N LYS A 145 -6.19 -14.17 19.93
CA LYS A 145 -6.10 -15.50 19.33
C LYS A 145 -5.73 -16.56 20.35
N LYS A 146 -4.69 -16.34 21.17
CA LYS A 146 -4.29 -17.29 22.22
C LYS A 146 -5.46 -17.56 23.16
N ILE A 147 -6.14 -16.51 23.60
CA ILE A 147 -7.28 -16.62 24.51
C ILE A 147 -8.43 -17.42 23.90
N LEU A 148 -8.75 -17.17 22.62
CA LEU A 148 -9.81 -17.90 21.91
C LEU A 148 -9.43 -19.35 21.61
N ILE A 149 -8.15 -19.65 21.37
CA ILE A 149 -7.65 -21.02 21.24
C ILE A 149 -7.79 -21.78 22.57
N ASP A 150 -7.40 -21.16 23.68
CA ASP A 150 -7.55 -21.76 25.00
C ASP A 150 -9.03 -22.00 25.34
N GLU A 151 -9.90 -21.04 25.02
CA GLU A 151 -11.34 -21.21 25.20
C GLU A 151 -11.89 -22.34 24.33
N LYS A 152 -11.47 -22.44 23.07
CA LYS A 152 -11.84 -23.56 22.20
C LYS A 152 -11.43 -24.90 22.81
N HIS A 153 -10.19 -25.03 23.31
CA HIS A 153 -9.75 -26.26 23.96
C HIS A 153 -10.58 -26.60 25.20
N ASN A 154 -10.97 -25.59 25.99
CA ASN A 154 -11.88 -25.81 27.13
C ASN A 154 -13.25 -26.31 26.66
N LEU A 155 -13.79 -25.75 25.58
CA LEU A 155 -15.07 -26.21 25.01
C LEU A 155 -14.94 -27.65 24.48
N ASP A 156 -13.86 -27.98 23.77
CA ASP A 156 -13.57 -29.32 23.26
C ASP A 156 -13.45 -30.35 24.40
N TYR A 157 -12.74 -29.97 25.49
CA TYR A 157 -12.63 -30.81 26.69
C TYR A 157 -13.99 -31.03 27.35
N TYR A 158 -14.80 -29.98 27.46
CA TYR A 158 -16.12 -30.05 28.05
C TYR A 158 -17.08 -30.94 27.25
N GLU A 159 -17.05 -30.84 25.91
CA GLU A 159 -17.76 -31.78 25.04
C GLU A 159 -17.30 -33.22 25.26
N MET A 160 -15.99 -33.46 25.39
CA MET A 160 -15.44 -34.79 25.59
C MET A 160 -15.86 -35.40 26.93
N GLU A 161 -15.77 -34.64 28.02
CA GLU A 161 -16.14 -35.07 29.39
C GLU A 161 -17.61 -35.49 29.46
N HIS A 162 -18.49 -34.79 28.77
CA HIS A 162 -19.92 -35.06 28.73
C HIS A 162 -20.37 -35.89 27.53
N SER A 163 -19.43 -36.50 26.77
CA SER A 163 -19.72 -37.30 25.57
C SER A 163 -20.59 -36.59 24.53
N GLY A 164 -20.47 -35.26 24.42
CA GLY A 164 -21.26 -34.42 23.52
C GLY A 164 -22.74 -34.28 23.90
N ASN A 165 -23.13 -34.70 25.10
CA ASN A 165 -24.52 -34.62 25.56
C ASN A 165 -24.80 -33.23 26.18
N TRP A 166 -25.49 -32.40 25.39
CA TRP A 166 -25.90 -31.04 25.72
C TRP A 166 -26.64 -30.92 27.05
N ASN A 167 -27.55 -31.87 27.33
CA ASN A 167 -28.33 -31.86 28.57
C ASN A 167 -27.46 -32.16 29.81
N LEU A 168 -26.35 -32.89 29.65
CA LEU A 168 -25.40 -33.14 30.74
C LEU A 168 -24.37 -32.02 30.92
N MET A 169 -24.17 -31.20 29.88
CA MET A 169 -23.24 -30.07 29.90
C MET A 169 -23.85 -28.83 30.56
N TYR A 170 -25.15 -28.59 30.39
CA TYR A 170 -25.76 -27.33 30.84
C TYR A 170 -27.03 -27.49 31.67
N ASP A 171 -27.54 -28.71 31.85
CA ASP A 171 -28.85 -29.02 32.44
C ASP A 171 -30.06 -28.43 31.67
N LEU A 172 -30.05 -27.13 31.33
CA LEU A 172 -31.05 -26.40 30.55
C LEU A 172 -30.40 -25.45 29.51
N GLU A 173 -31.13 -25.12 28.44
CA GLU A 173 -30.66 -24.20 27.38
C GLU A 173 -30.41 -22.76 27.92
N GLU A 174 -31.17 -22.31 28.91
CA GLU A 174 -30.99 -20.99 29.53
C GLU A 174 -29.65 -20.88 30.28
N ASP A 175 -29.21 -21.98 30.90
CA ASP A 175 -27.95 -22.06 31.64
C ASP A 175 -26.74 -22.12 30.70
N GLU A 176 -26.91 -22.70 29.51
CA GLU A 176 -25.93 -22.66 28.42
C GLU A 176 -25.64 -21.22 27.98
N LEU A 177 -26.69 -20.47 27.63
CA LEU A 177 -26.58 -19.09 27.17
C LEU A 177 -25.98 -18.19 28.25
N TYR A 178 -26.38 -18.40 29.52
CA TYR A 178 -25.83 -17.67 30.65
C TYR A 178 -24.33 -17.95 30.85
N SER A 179 -23.91 -19.21 30.84
CA SER A 179 -22.51 -19.61 31.01
C SER A 179 -21.61 -19.04 29.91
N ILE A 180 -22.05 -19.13 28.66
CA ILE A 180 -21.33 -18.55 27.51
C ILE A 180 -21.29 -17.02 27.61
N GLY A 181 -22.40 -16.38 28.03
CA GLY A 181 -22.45 -14.94 28.23
C GLY A 181 -21.47 -14.44 29.29
N LEU A 182 -21.34 -15.15 30.41
CA LEU A 182 -20.35 -14.84 31.45
C LEU A 182 -18.91 -14.96 30.91
N LYS A 183 -18.63 -15.99 30.13
CA LYS A 183 -17.31 -16.19 29.50
C LYS A 183 -16.99 -15.03 28.56
N ILE A 184 -17.91 -14.65 27.67
CA ILE A 184 -17.75 -13.50 26.77
C ILE A 184 -17.56 -12.19 27.55
N GLY A 185 -18.33 -11.99 28.62
CA GLY A 185 -18.19 -10.82 29.50
C GLY A 185 -16.77 -10.68 30.04
N LYS A 186 -16.22 -11.76 30.60
CA LYS A 186 -14.82 -11.80 31.09
C LYS A 186 -13.80 -11.58 29.99
N LEU A 187 -14.07 -12.05 28.76
CA LEU A 187 -13.19 -11.80 27.63
C LEU A 187 -13.16 -10.32 27.25
N LYS A 188 -14.31 -9.66 27.19
CA LYS A 188 -14.41 -8.22 26.86
C LYS A 188 -13.65 -7.31 27.82
N GLU A 189 -13.49 -7.72 29.09
CA GLU A 189 -12.73 -6.94 30.06
C GLU A 189 -11.24 -6.87 29.75
N LYS A 190 -10.73 -7.77 28.89
CA LYS A 190 -9.30 -7.78 28.52
C LYS A 190 -8.97 -6.58 27.62
N SER A 191 -7.90 -5.87 27.99
CA SER A 191 -7.44 -4.68 27.27
C SER A 191 -7.18 -4.94 25.79
N SER A 192 -6.61 -6.11 25.43
CA SER A 192 -6.33 -6.45 24.03
C SER A 192 -7.61 -6.52 23.18
N ILE A 193 -8.75 -6.95 23.75
CA ILE A 193 -10.04 -7.00 23.04
C ILE A 193 -10.61 -5.60 22.88
N ASN A 194 -10.59 -4.77 23.93
CA ASN A 194 -11.06 -3.38 23.83
C ASN A 194 -10.18 -2.54 22.89
N ASN A 195 -8.87 -2.76 22.91
CA ASN A 195 -7.94 -2.07 22.03
C ASN A 195 -8.06 -2.54 20.58
N SER A 196 -8.44 -3.80 20.35
CA SER A 196 -8.55 -4.41 19.02
C SER A 196 -9.46 -3.58 18.09
N ASP A 197 -10.67 -3.21 18.55
CA ASP A 197 -11.62 -2.42 17.76
C ASP A 197 -11.13 -0.98 17.53
N VAL A 198 -10.48 -0.38 18.53
CA VAL A 198 -9.90 0.97 18.40
C VAL A 198 -8.79 0.96 17.36
N HIS A 199 -7.88 -0.02 17.42
CA HIS A 199 -6.76 -0.13 16.49
C HIS A 199 -7.23 -0.48 15.07
N ILE A 200 -8.26 -1.32 14.91
CA ILE A 200 -8.89 -1.56 13.60
C ILE A 200 -9.41 -0.25 13.01
N ARG A 201 -10.15 0.54 13.81
CA ARG A 201 -10.72 1.80 13.34
C ARG A 201 -9.63 2.79 12.93
N LEU A 202 -8.63 3.00 13.78
CA LEU A 202 -7.50 3.90 13.48
C LEU A 202 -6.75 3.48 12.21
N LEU A 203 -6.55 2.18 12.02
CA LEU A 203 -5.88 1.65 10.83
C LEU A 203 -6.73 1.87 9.56
N ARG A 204 -8.06 1.71 9.65
CA ARG A 204 -8.98 1.99 8.53
C ARG A 204 -9.03 3.46 8.18
N GLU A 205 -9.18 4.33 9.16
CA GLU A 205 -9.13 5.79 8.98
C GLU A 205 -7.81 6.21 8.31
N LYS A 206 -6.70 5.61 8.74
CA LYS A 206 -5.41 5.93 8.14
C LYS A 206 -5.27 5.46 6.69
N ILE A 207 -5.83 4.30 6.37
CA ILE A 207 -5.91 3.81 4.99
C ILE A 207 -6.76 4.77 4.13
N GLU A 208 -7.88 5.26 4.66
CA GLU A 208 -8.75 6.24 3.99
C GLU A 208 -8.03 7.57 3.75
N GLU A 209 -7.27 8.09 4.72
CA GLU A 209 -6.43 9.27 4.53
C GLU A 209 -5.41 9.08 3.39
N VAL A 210 -4.82 7.89 3.29
CA VAL A 210 -3.86 7.58 2.23
C VAL A 210 -4.55 7.55 0.88
N PHE A 211 -5.78 7.01 0.79
CA PHE A 211 -6.57 7.07 -0.44
C PHE A 211 -6.92 8.52 -0.83
N GLN A 212 -7.34 9.36 0.11
CA GLN A 212 -7.68 10.76 -0.16
C GLN A 212 -6.49 11.59 -0.63
N LYS A 213 -5.27 11.25 -0.21
CA LYS A 213 -4.03 11.93 -0.64
C LYS A 213 -3.52 11.45 -2.01
N MET A 214 -4.07 10.36 -2.53
CA MET A 214 -3.69 9.79 -3.83
C MET A 214 -4.60 10.25 -4.97
N GLU A 215 -5.77 10.82 -4.66
CA GLU A 215 -6.57 11.65 -5.58
C GLU A 215 -5.97 13.06 -5.72
#